data_AF-A0A8X6V597-F1
#
_entry.id   AF-A0A8X6V597-F1
#
_cell.length_a   1.000
_cell.length_b   1.000
_cell.length_c   1.000
_cell.angle_alpha   90.00
_cell.angle_beta   90.00
_cell.angle_gamma   90.00
#
_symmetry.space_group_name_H-M   'P 1'
#
loop_
_entity.id
_entity.type
_entity.pdbx_description
1 polymer ?
#
loop_
_entity_poly.entity_id
_entity_poly.type
_entity_poly.pdbx_seq_one_letter_code
_entity_poly.pdbx_strand_id
1 'polypeptide(L)'
;MLAEILDCMAILQEWEFLSNTPPEANPQVYVETPLHPEKLTVWCALWAGGIIGPYFFKNDEGHNVTVNGDRYRAMITNLSIPELNNHDVQELWFQQDGATCHTARALID
;
A
#
# COMPACT_ATOMS: atom_id res chain seq x y z
N MET A 1 -9.33 8.53 -22.39
CA MET A 1 -8.00 8.68 -21.77
C MET A 1 -7.85 7.48 -20.86
N LEU A 2 -6.89 6.59 -21.12
CA LEU A 2 -6.75 5.38 -20.32
C LEU A 2 -6.19 5.80 -18.95
N ALA A 3 -7.01 5.68 -17.90
CA ALA A 3 -6.53 5.80 -16.53
C ALA A 3 -5.94 4.44 -16.14
N GLU A 4 -4.65 4.41 -15.87
CA GLU A 4 -3.99 3.27 -15.23
C GLU A 4 -4.03 3.50 -13.72
N ILE A 5 -4.64 2.57 -12.99
CA ILE A 5 -4.48 2.52 -11.54
C ILE A 5 -3.25 1.68 -11.26
N LEU A 6 -2.21 2.32 -10.75
CA LEU A 6 -1.11 1.62 -10.10
C LEU A 6 -1.48 1.41 -8.64
N ASP A 7 -1.72 0.15 -8.28
CA ASP A 7 -1.70 -0.24 -6.88
C ASP A 7 -0.27 -0.10 -6.34
N CYS A 8 -0.11 0.76 -5.33
CA CYS A 8 1.10 0.85 -4.54
C CYS A 8 0.81 0.37 -3.12
N MET A 9 1.18 -0.86 -2.79
CA MET A 9 1.40 -1.26 -1.40
C MET A 9 2.76 -0.73 -0.94
N ALA A 10 2.75 0.28 -0.06
CA ALA A 10 3.95 0.78 0.57
C ALA A 10 4.10 0.20 1.98
N ILE A 11 5.23 -0.43 2.26
CA ILE A 11 5.69 -0.73 3.62
C ILE A 11 6.56 0.44 4.06
N LEU A 12 6.07 1.27 4.99
CA LEU A 12 6.69 2.56 5.33
C LEU A 12 7.99 2.48 6.16
N GLN A 13 8.66 1.33 6.17
CA GLN A 13 9.83 1.13 7.04
C GLN A 13 11.19 1.28 6.33
N GLU A 14 11.22 1.23 5.00
CA GLU A 14 12.48 1.27 4.24
C GLU A 14 12.96 2.70 3.91
N TRP A 15 12.08 3.69 4.02
CA TRP A 15 12.37 5.08 3.62
C TRP A 15 13.18 5.86 4.66
N GLU A 16 13.06 5.56 5.96
CA GLU A 16 13.85 6.21 7.02
C GLU A 16 15.36 5.91 6.92
N PHE A 17 15.74 4.82 6.23
CA PHE A 17 17.14 4.41 6.07
C PHE A 17 17.87 5.19 4.96
N LEU A 18 17.15 5.58 3.89
CA LEU A 18 17.75 6.23 2.72
C LEU A 18 17.91 7.76 2.85
N SER A 19 17.16 8.40 3.76
CA SER A 19 17.24 9.86 3.98
C SER A 19 18.35 10.29 4.94
N ASN A 20 18.99 9.36 5.64
CA ASN A 20 19.90 9.65 6.76
C ASN A 20 21.39 9.38 6.48
N THR A 21 21.80 9.13 5.24
CA THR A 21 23.22 8.92 4.91
C THR A 21 23.87 10.18 4.33
N PRO A 22 24.65 10.97 5.10
CA PRO A 22 25.46 12.04 4.55
C PRO A 22 26.57 11.45 3.65
N PRO A 23 26.87 12.05 2.48
CA PRO A 23 28.02 11.65 1.70
C PRO A 23 29.28 12.12 2.44
N GLU A 24 30.28 11.24 2.52
CA GLU A 24 31.62 11.50 3.09
C GLU A 24 31.76 11.45 4.62
N ALA A 25 31.69 10.24 5.17
CA ALA A 25 32.76 9.62 5.96
C ALA A 25 32.24 8.25 6.38
N ASN A 26 33.11 7.24 6.43
CA ASN A 26 32.77 5.96 7.04
C ASN A 26 33.30 5.94 8.49
N PRO A 27 32.59 6.49 9.49
CA PRO A 27 32.76 6.04 10.85
C PRO A 27 31.97 4.73 10.95
N GLN A 28 32.60 3.67 11.45
CA GLN A 28 31.91 2.40 11.74
C GLN A 28 30.93 2.59 12.91
N VAL A 29 29.85 3.34 12.67
CA VAL A 29 28.76 3.59 13.61
C VAL A 29 27.78 2.44 13.44
N TYR A 30 27.72 1.59 14.44
CA TYR A 30 26.69 0.57 14.55
C TYR A 30 25.45 1.21 15.17
N VAL A 31 24.37 1.30 14.38
CA VAL A 31 23.04 1.64 14.89
C VAL A 31 22.31 0.32 15.11
N GLU A 32 21.98 0.02 16.37
CA GLU A 32 21.09 -1.09 16.68
C GLU A 32 19.65 -0.68 16.35
N THR A 33 19.04 -1.39 15.39
CA THR A 33 17.63 -1.25 15.03
C THR A 33 16.86 -2.42 15.65
N PRO A 34 15.59 -2.23 16.10
CA PRO A 34 14.77 -3.35 16.54
C PRO A 34 14.79 -4.48 15.51
N LEU A 35 14.89 -5.73 15.97
CA LEU A 35 14.82 -6.91 15.10
C LEU A 35 13.43 -7.09 14.47
N HIS A 36 12.39 -6.63 15.18
CA HIS A 36 10.99 -6.65 14.76
C HIS A 36 10.38 -5.25 14.91
N PRO A 37 10.82 -4.31 14.09
CA PRO A 37 10.25 -2.97 14.06
C PRO A 37 8.79 -3.06 13.62
N GLU A 38 7.96 -2.17 14.17
CA GLU A 38 6.55 -2.13 13.82
C GLU A 38 6.41 -1.74 12.35
N LYS A 39 5.70 -2.58 11.58
CA LYS A 39 5.45 -2.36 10.16
C LYS A 39 4.04 -1.86 9.96
N LEU A 40 3.90 -0.84 9.12
CA LEU A 40 2.63 -0.35 8.62
C LEU A 40 2.55 -0.65 7.14
N THR A 41 1.51 -1.39 6.74
CA THR A 41 1.16 -1.58 5.33
C THR A 41 0.04 -0.62 4.97
N VAL A 42 0.23 0.11 3.89
CA VAL A 42 -0.73 1.06 3.35
C VAL A 42 -1.00 0.70 1.90
N TRP A 43 -2.27 0.81 1.50
CA TRP A 43 -2.68 0.75 0.09
C TRP A 43 -3.02 2.14 -0.42
N CYS A 44 -2.53 2.48 -1.60
CA CYS A 44 -2.91 3.67 -2.36
C CYS A 44 -3.03 3.32 -3.83
N ALA A 45 -4.02 3.88 -4.52
CA ALA A 45 -4.15 3.86 -5.97
C ALA A 45 -3.75 5.20 -6.56
N LEU A 46 -2.90 5.17 -7.58
CA LEU A 46 -2.52 6.35 -8.36
C LEU A 46 -3.19 6.29 -9.73
N TRP A 47 -3.81 7.39 -10.17
CA TRP A 47 -4.37 7.50 -11.51
C TRP A 47 -4.21 8.93 -12.05
N ALA A 48 -4.59 9.16 -13.32
CA ALA A 48 -4.39 10.44 -13.99
C ALA A 48 -5.08 11.64 -13.28
N GLY A 49 -6.17 11.39 -12.55
CA GLY A 49 -6.91 12.42 -11.81
C GLY A 49 -6.49 12.60 -10.35
N GLY A 50 -5.56 11.79 -9.82
CA GLY A 50 -5.06 11.95 -8.46
C GLY A 50 -4.74 10.64 -7.73
N ILE A 51 -4.87 10.68 -6.41
CA ILE A 51 -4.59 9.58 -5.49
C ILE A 51 -5.89 9.15 -4.84
N ILE A 52 -6.16 7.84 -4.81
CA ILE A 52 -7.23 7.21 -4.05
C ILE A 52 -6.59 6.45 -2.89
N GLY A 53 -7.11 6.63 -1.67
CA GLY A 53 -6.44 6.21 -0.43
C GLY A 53 -5.73 7.38 0.27
N PRO A 54 -4.93 7.15 1.34
CA PRO A 54 -4.40 5.89 1.86
C PRO A 54 -5.39 5.02 2.64
N TYR A 55 -5.33 3.71 2.44
CA TYR A 55 -6.01 2.72 3.29
C TYR A 55 -5.01 2.05 4.24
N PHE A 56 -5.24 2.20 5.54
CA PHE A 56 -4.42 1.59 6.59
C PHE A 56 -5.03 0.26 7.04
N PHE A 57 -4.26 -0.82 6.93
CA PHE A 57 -4.70 -2.13 7.41
C PHE A 57 -4.55 -2.21 8.93
N LYS A 58 -5.66 -1.96 9.63
CA LYS A 58 -5.75 -2.02 11.10
C LYS A 58 -6.90 -2.90 11.55
N ASN A 59 -6.80 -3.49 12.74
CA ASN A 59 -7.94 -4.14 13.41
C ASN A 59 -8.79 -3.10 14.18
N ASP A 60 -9.86 -3.57 14.83
CA ASP A 60 -10.77 -2.74 15.62
C ASP A 60 -10.10 -2.04 16.81
N GLU A 61 -8.96 -2.56 17.27
CA GLU A 61 -8.14 -1.97 18.33
C GLU A 61 -7.12 -0.95 17.79
N GLY A 62 -7.04 -0.76 16.46
CA GLY A 62 -6.12 0.17 15.81
C GLY A 62 -4.70 -0.38 15.57
N HIS A 63 -4.46 -1.66 15.88
CA HIS A 63 -3.19 -2.35 15.64
C HIS A 63 -3.00 -2.68 14.16
N ASN A 64 -1.77 -2.56 13.66
CA ASN A 64 -1.44 -2.92 12.28
C ASN A 64 -1.64 -4.42 12.05
N VAL A 65 -2.24 -4.78 10.93
CA VAL A 65 -2.51 -6.18 10.58
C VAL A 65 -1.92 -6.57 9.24
N THR A 66 -1.51 -7.83 9.14
CA THR A 66 -1.07 -8.43 7.87
C THR A 66 -2.17 -8.38 6.83
N VAL A 67 -1.84 -7.95 5.62
CA VAL A 67 -2.77 -7.99 4.48
C VAL A 67 -2.97 -9.43 4.05
N ASN A 68 -4.24 -9.84 3.94
CA ASN A 68 -4.66 -11.13 3.40
C ASN A 68 -5.76 -10.91 2.36
N GLY A 69 -6.20 -11.97 1.68
CA GLY A 69 -7.22 -11.86 0.62
C GLY A 69 -8.52 -11.20 1.09
N ASP A 70 -9.02 -11.55 2.28
CA ASP A 70 -10.28 -10.99 2.81
C ASP A 70 -10.17 -9.50 3.13
N ARG A 71 -9.07 -9.09 3.78
CA ARG A 71 -8.79 -7.68 4.10
C ARG A 71 -8.56 -6.86 2.84
N TYR A 72 -7.86 -7.44 1.86
CA TYR A 72 -7.64 -6.79 0.57
C TYR A 72 -8.96 -6.63 -0.20
N ARG A 73 -9.82 -7.66 -0.23
CA ARG A 73 -11.17 -7.59 -0.80
C ARG A 73 -12.03 -6.52 -0.12
N ALA A 74 -11.98 -6.46 1.20
CA ALA A 74 -12.71 -5.45 1.97
C ALA A 74 -12.25 -4.03 1.60
N MET A 75 -10.95 -3.80 1.47
CA MET A 75 -10.41 -2.53 1.00
C MET A 75 -10.90 -2.18 -0.41
N ILE A 76 -10.85 -3.13 -1.36
CA ILE A 76 -11.32 -2.89 -2.73
C ILE A 76 -12.81 -2.55 -2.77
N THR A 77 -13.63 -3.30 -2.01
CA THR A 77 -15.10 -3.17 -2.04
C THR A 77 -15.57 -1.93 -1.28
N ASN A 78 -14.95 -1.62 -0.15
CA ASN A 78 -15.44 -0.58 0.77
C ASN A 78 -14.77 0.78 0.56
N LEU A 79 -13.60 0.83 -0.09
CA LEU A 79 -12.90 2.09 -0.38
C LEU A 79 -12.69 2.26 -1.89
N SER A 80 -11.94 1.37 -2.55
CA SER A 80 -11.45 1.60 -3.91
C SER A 80 -12.58 1.81 -4.92
N ILE A 81 -13.54 0.88 -5.01
CA ILE A 81 -14.68 0.98 -5.93
C ILE A 81 -15.56 2.20 -5.64
N PRO A 82 -15.97 2.48 -4.37
CA PRO A 82 -16.69 3.70 -4.04
C PRO A 82 -15.98 4.99 -4.46
N GLU A 83 -14.68 5.12 -4.22
CA GLU A 83 -13.91 6.31 -4.60
C GLU A 83 -13.82 6.46 -6.12
N LEU A 84 -13.65 5.37 -6.87
CA LEU A 84 -13.65 5.40 -8.33
C LEU A 84 -15.00 5.87 -8.89
N ASN A 85 -16.10 5.40 -8.30
CA ASN A 85 -17.44 5.85 -8.67
C ASN A 85 -17.65 7.35 -8.33
N ASN A 86 -17.16 7.81 -7.18
CA ASN A 86 -17.23 9.22 -6.79
C ASN A 86 -16.46 10.14 -7.75
N HIS A 87 -15.39 9.63 -8.36
CA HIS A 87 -14.59 10.33 -9.35
C HIS A 87 -15.09 10.13 -10.80
N ASP A 88 -16.22 9.46 -11.01
CA ASP A 88 -16.81 9.13 -12.33
C ASP A 88 -15.80 8.43 -13.27
N VAL A 89 -14.96 7.55 -12.71
CA VAL A 89 -13.97 6.78 -13.47
C VAL A 89 -14.64 5.53 -14.04
N GLN A 90 -15.08 5.59 -15.30
CA GLN A 90 -15.86 4.52 -15.94
C GLN A 90 -15.01 3.48 -16.68
N GLU A 91 -13.83 3.87 -17.19
CA GLU A 91 -12.93 2.98 -17.92
C GLU A 91 -11.50 3.15 -17.41
N LEU A 92 -10.99 2.10 -16.77
CA LEU A 92 -9.64 2.08 -16.23
C LEU A 92 -9.02 0.69 -16.33
N TRP A 93 -7.69 0.65 -16.41
CA TRP A 93 -6.92 -0.57 -16.26
C TRP A 93 -6.40 -0.65 -14.83
N PHE A 94 -6.76 -1.71 -14.12
CA PHE A 94 -6.27 -1.96 -12.77
C PHE A 94 -4.99 -2.80 -12.86
N GLN A 95 -3.87 -2.24 -12.38
CA GLN A 95 -2.58 -2.91 -12.36
C GLN A 95 -2.14 -3.13 -10.90
N GLN A 96 -1.89 -4.39 -10.57
CA GLN A 96 -1.40 -4.84 -9.27
C GLN A 96 -0.15 -5.72 -9.44
N ASP A 97 0.62 -5.88 -8.37
CA ASP A 97 1.75 -6.81 -8.34
C ASP A 97 1.28 -8.27 -8.17
N GLY A 98 2.22 -9.21 -8.25
CA GLY A 98 1.93 -10.64 -8.08
C GLY A 98 1.78 -11.12 -6.63
N ALA A 99 1.48 -10.25 -5.66
CA ALA A 99 1.39 -10.65 -4.26
C ALA A 99 0.25 -11.66 -4.04
N THR A 100 0.46 -12.63 -3.13
CA THR A 100 -0.51 -13.72 -2.91
C THR A 100 -1.90 -13.23 -2.48
N CYS A 101 -1.98 -12.12 -1.75
CA CYS A 101 -3.27 -11.54 -1.36
C CYS A 101 -4.04 -10.93 -2.55
N HIS A 102 -3.34 -10.50 -3.61
CA HIS A 102 -3.90 -9.91 -4.83
C HIS A 102 -4.44 -10.96 -5.80
N THR A 103 -3.92 -12.18 -5.74
CA THR A 103 -4.37 -13.30 -6.58
C THR A 103 -5.38 -14.21 -5.88
N ALA A 104 -5.90 -13.81 -4.72
CA ALA A 104 -6.87 -14.59 -3.98
C ALA A 104 -8.15 -14.74 -4.81
N ARG A 105 -8.65 -15.98 -4.96
CA ARG A 105 -9.83 -16.28 -5.78
C ARG A 105 -11.06 -15.45 -5.39
N ALA A 106 -11.24 -15.22 -4.09
CA ALA A 106 -12.31 -14.40 -3.56
C ALA A 106 -12.32 -12.96 -4.13
N LEU A 107 -11.20 -12.43 -4.62
CA LEU A 107 -11.12 -11.09 -5.22
C LEU A 107 -11.65 -11.05 -6.67
N ILE A 108 -11.59 -12.16 -7.40
CA ILE A 108 -11.85 -12.24 -8.85
C ILE A 108 -13.31 -12.64 -9.15
N ASP A 109 -14.00 -13.25 -8.18
CA ASP A 109 -15.39 -13.75 -8.29
C ASP A 109 -16.46 -12.68 -7.98
#